data_AF-A0A7S3X424-F1
#
_entry.id   AF-A0A7S3X424-F1
#
_cell.length_a   1.000
_cell.length_b   1.000
_cell.length_c   1.000
_cell.angle_alpha   90.00
_cell.angle_beta   90.00
_cell.angle_gamma   90.00
#
_symmetry.space_group_name_H-M   'P 1'
#
loop_
_entity.id
_entity.type
_entity.pdbx_description
1 polymer ?
#
loop_
_entity_poly.entity_id
_entity_poly.type
_entity_poly.pdbx_seq_one_letter_code
_entity_poly.pdbx_strand_id
1 'polypeptide(L)'
;MRALRRAALLLRSFSKADIDPSAQAEDALWWALRGDSEARTVRRKSRQAFLCTGACCTCIAVGVAVAYRDPHCPLLGIAACATLLALQPTDPPRLIRGIAATAALAYAIALVQAVLQIADADVACTPARFAFPRRVLVYWAAIAAVACAVVPLLARRAFFSPCASKGKGSSSNSSRPALHALWLAARLFYGVSAAAQIGSSVACHADGLAGRLCVSLVSLILLLVLFSYPVRRALQAWLARFLTERERRRRRRRSMSMAAGVARDVMEGREHWTNSMSVAELVGRRRPTSQLLQLGKARFRALPFSKLRREDLQTSADTGLHEHTVPVELGACDAFISHSWSDSPEHKWRSLSRWAREFEEREGREPRVWLDKACITQSAIDEQLGCLPIFVAGCREMIICAGPTYLDRLWCLIEVYCFWQLAGVEDRLVLLPLPPSCTPLELDARTQKAVLGAALKRFERCDAGSAKCFHERDRQQLLGVIESGFGSVEHFNERMRTAFSTLLQAKYMAWENWSKAKLIPHPCSAAATLGLASTPPPR
;
A
#
# COMPACT_ATOMS: atom_id res chain seq x y z
N MET A 1 -42.84 -0.24 6.14
CA MET A 1 -44.14 -0.62 6.74
C MET A 1 -44.33 -2.13 6.95
N ARG A 2 -44.34 -2.99 5.91
CA ARG A 2 -44.54 -4.46 6.10
C ARG A 2 -43.45 -5.13 6.96
N ALA A 3 -42.18 -4.72 6.81
CA ALA A 3 -41.08 -5.21 7.64
C ALA A 3 -41.19 -4.77 9.12
N LEU A 4 -41.62 -3.53 9.37
CA LEU A 4 -41.88 -3.00 10.72
C LEU A 4 -43.06 -3.72 11.39
N ARG A 5 -44.10 -4.08 10.61
CA ARG A 5 -45.24 -4.87 11.09
C ARG A 5 -44.82 -6.29 11.50
N ARG A 6 -43.89 -6.91 10.78
CA ARG A 6 -43.32 -8.22 11.13
C ARG A 6 -42.43 -8.16 12.37
N ALA A 7 -41.61 -7.11 12.51
CA ALA A 7 -40.78 -6.88 13.69
C ALA A 7 -41.63 -6.65 14.95
N ALA A 8 -42.72 -5.87 14.85
CA ALA A 8 -43.63 -5.63 15.96
C ALA A 8 -44.42 -6.88 16.38
N LEU A 9 -44.76 -7.77 15.43
CA LEU A 9 -45.39 -9.06 15.73
C LEU A 9 -44.42 -10.04 16.40
N LEU A 10 -43.15 -10.07 15.98
CA LEU A 10 -42.09 -10.86 16.62
C LEU A 10 -41.83 -10.37 18.06
N LEU A 11 -41.77 -9.07 18.29
CA LEU A 11 -41.58 -8.51 19.63
C LEU A 11 -42.78 -8.78 20.56
N ARG A 12 -44.01 -8.82 20.02
CA ARG A 12 -45.20 -9.23 20.78
C ARG A 12 -45.22 -10.72 21.14
N SER A 13 -44.61 -11.60 20.32
CA SER A 13 -44.50 -13.02 20.68
C SER A 13 -43.48 -13.30 21.78
N PHE A 14 -42.45 -12.44 21.95
CA PHE A 14 -41.49 -12.56 23.05
C PHE A 14 -42.01 -12.06 24.40
N SER A 15 -43.07 -11.23 24.41
CA SER A 15 -43.65 -10.65 25.64
C SER A 15 -44.55 -11.61 26.42
N LYS A 16 -44.85 -12.82 25.92
CA LYS A 16 -45.84 -13.75 26.51
C LYS A 16 -45.26 -15.07 27.03
N ALA A 17 -43.95 -15.24 27.03
CA ALA A 17 -43.33 -16.46 27.53
C ALA A 17 -42.34 -16.09 28.66
N ASP A 18 -42.62 -16.55 29.88
CA ASP A 18 -41.63 -16.63 30.96
C ASP A 18 -40.60 -17.70 30.57
N ILE A 19 -39.61 -17.31 29.77
CA ILE A 19 -38.51 -18.18 29.36
C ILE A 19 -37.22 -17.36 29.38
N ASP A 20 -36.21 -17.90 30.06
CA ASP A 20 -34.88 -17.31 30.20
C ASP A 20 -34.18 -17.18 28.83
N PRO A 21 -33.92 -15.95 28.35
CA PRO A 21 -33.32 -15.69 27.04
C PRO A 21 -31.82 -16.02 26.97
N SER A 22 -31.16 -16.35 28.09
CA SER A 22 -29.73 -16.69 28.11
C SER A 22 -29.43 -18.10 27.59
N ALA A 23 -30.29 -19.07 27.86
CA ALA A 23 -30.08 -20.48 27.51
C ALA A 23 -30.21 -20.75 26.00
N GLN A 24 -31.17 -20.11 25.31
CA GLN A 24 -31.32 -20.29 23.86
C GLN A 24 -30.27 -19.53 23.04
N ALA A 25 -29.68 -18.47 23.59
CA ALA A 25 -28.59 -17.76 22.94
C ALA A 25 -27.32 -18.63 22.90
N GLU A 26 -27.05 -19.40 23.96
CA GLU A 26 -25.95 -20.37 23.99
C GLU A 26 -26.19 -21.57 23.07
N ASP A 27 -27.40 -22.16 23.08
CA ASP A 27 -27.70 -23.32 22.22
C ASP A 27 -27.71 -22.98 20.72
N ALA A 28 -28.19 -21.79 20.35
CA ALA A 28 -28.11 -21.29 18.98
C ALA A 28 -26.66 -21.00 18.55
N LEU A 29 -25.80 -20.58 19.49
CA LEU A 29 -24.37 -20.36 19.26
C LEU A 29 -23.63 -21.70 19.09
N TRP A 30 -23.97 -22.70 19.89
CA TRP A 30 -23.37 -24.04 19.84
C TRP A 30 -23.81 -24.85 18.62
N TRP A 31 -25.07 -24.71 18.19
CA TRP A 31 -25.56 -25.31 16.95
C TRP A 31 -24.88 -24.71 15.70
N ALA A 32 -24.58 -23.41 15.72
CA ALA A 32 -23.82 -22.74 14.65
C ALA A 32 -22.33 -23.13 14.59
N LEU A 33 -21.81 -23.78 15.66
CA LEU A 33 -20.40 -24.17 15.79
C LEU A 33 -20.13 -25.65 15.46
N ARG A 34 -21.16 -26.51 15.32
CA ARG A 34 -21.01 -27.92 14.92
C ARG A 34 -21.58 -28.15 13.52
N GLY A 35 -20.73 -28.27 12.50
CA GLY A 35 -21.13 -28.77 11.17
C GLY A 35 -20.23 -28.41 9.98
N ASP A 36 -19.44 -29.41 9.57
CA ASP A 36 -18.77 -29.73 8.29
C ASP A 36 -17.78 -28.80 7.56
N SER A 37 -16.71 -29.46 7.08
CA SER A 37 -15.46 -28.88 6.61
C SER A 37 -15.44 -28.31 5.20
N GLU A 38 -16.48 -28.51 4.36
CA GLU A 38 -16.42 -28.10 2.94
C GLU A 38 -17.06 -26.74 2.59
N ALA A 39 -17.75 -26.06 3.52
CA ALA A 39 -18.46 -24.81 3.20
C ALA A 39 -17.70 -23.50 3.56
N ARG A 40 -16.36 -23.50 3.64
CA ARG A 40 -15.60 -22.40 4.28
C ARG A 40 -15.41 -21.13 3.43
N THR A 41 -15.41 -21.23 2.11
CA THR A 41 -15.00 -20.09 1.24
C THR A 41 -16.16 -19.15 0.90
N VAL A 42 -17.36 -19.70 0.70
CA VAL A 42 -18.58 -18.89 0.48
C VAL A 42 -19.07 -18.26 1.79
N ARG A 43 -18.91 -18.94 2.94
CA ARG A 43 -19.34 -18.43 4.25
C ARG A 43 -18.52 -17.24 4.77
N ARG A 44 -17.29 -17.02 4.32
CA ARG A 44 -16.43 -15.94 4.84
C ARG A 44 -16.83 -14.55 4.33
N LYS A 45 -17.26 -14.44 3.06
CA LYS A 45 -17.82 -13.20 2.49
C LYS A 45 -19.20 -12.89 3.07
N SER A 46 -20.02 -13.92 3.29
CA SER A 46 -21.32 -13.78 3.94
C SER A 46 -21.21 -13.44 5.42
N ARG A 47 -20.24 -13.99 6.17
CA ARG A 47 -19.97 -13.63 7.58
C ARG A 47 -19.55 -12.18 7.75
N GLN A 48 -18.72 -11.63 6.86
CA GLN A 48 -18.30 -10.23 6.96
C GLN A 48 -19.42 -9.26 6.58
N ALA A 49 -20.24 -9.61 5.58
CA ALA A 49 -21.46 -8.87 5.28
C ALA A 49 -22.48 -8.95 6.43
N PHE A 50 -22.68 -10.13 7.02
CA PHE A 50 -23.63 -10.35 8.11
C PHE A 50 -23.19 -9.70 9.43
N LEU A 51 -21.88 -9.67 9.73
CA LEU A 51 -21.34 -8.95 10.90
C LEU A 51 -21.40 -7.43 10.72
N CYS A 52 -21.16 -6.90 9.53
CA CYS A 52 -21.32 -5.46 9.26
C CYS A 52 -22.80 -5.03 9.27
N THR A 53 -23.70 -5.81 8.66
CA THR A 53 -25.14 -5.52 8.67
C THR A 53 -25.73 -5.74 10.06
N GLY A 54 -25.32 -6.79 10.77
CA GLY A 54 -25.73 -7.09 12.14
C GLY A 54 -25.27 -6.03 13.14
N ALA A 55 -24.01 -5.57 13.05
CA ALA A 55 -23.52 -4.47 13.88
C ALA A 55 -24.26 -3.15 13.60
N CYS A 56 -24.52 -2.82 12.32
CA CYS A 56 -25.35 -1.65 11.98
C CYS A 56 -26.77 -1.76 12.55
N CYS A 57 -27.44 -2.91 12.37
CA CYS A 57 -28.78 -3.13 12.87
C CYS A 57 -28.84 -3.12 14.41
N THR A 58 -27.82 -3.64 15.09
CA THR A 58 -27.74 -3.63 16.55
C THR A 58 -27.49 -2.22 17.08
N CYS A 59 -26.60 -1.44 16.46
CA CYS A 59 -26.38 -0.04 16.82
C CYS A 59 -27.65 0.80 16.62
N ILE A 60 -28.37 0.61 15.51
CA ILE A 60 -29.64 1.28 15.24
C ILE A 60 -30.70 0.84 16.27
N ALA A 61 -30.80 -0.46 16.58
CA ALA A 61 -31.75 -0.97 17.57
C ALA A 61 -31.46 -0.44 18.98
N VAL A 62 -30.19 -0.33 19.38
CA VAL A 62 -29.79 0.28 20.66
C VAL A 62 -30.09 1.78 20.66
N GLY A 63 -29.79 2.50 19.58
CA GLY A 63 -30.13 3.92 19.44
C GLY A 63 -31.64 4.18 19.52
N VAL A 64 -32.44 3.32 18.88
CA VAL A 64 -33.92 3.37 18.95
C VAL A 64 -34.42 2.99 20.33
N ALA A 65 -33.86 1.96 20.98
CA ALA A 65 -34.27 1.55 22.33
C ALA A 65 -33.93 2.60 23.40
N VAL A 66 -32.78 3.28 23.26
CA VAL A 66 -32.40 4.41 24.12
C VAL A 66 -33.33 5.60 23.88
N ALA A 67 -33.66 5.93 22.62
CA ALA A 67 -34.62 6.99 22.29
C ALA A 67 -36.06 6.68 22.72
N TYR A 68 -36.43 5.40 22.86
CA TYR A 68 -37.77 4.97 23.27
C TYR A 68 -37.94 4.95 24.80
N ARG A 69 -36.85 4.79 25.56
CA ARG A 69 -36.88 4.76 27.03
C ARG A 69 -36.92 6.14 27.67
N ASP A 70 -36.42 7.16 26.98
CA ASP A 70 -36.53 8.55 27.41
C ASP A 70 -36.88 9.44 26.19
N PRO A 71 -38.16 9.83 26.04
CA PRO A 71 -38.61 10.63 24.89
C PRO A 71 -37.97 12.03 24.84
N HIS A 72 -37.29 12.46 25.91
CA HIS A 72 -36.60 13.74 25.97
C HIS A 72 -35.14 13.69 25.45
N CYS A 73 -34.59 12.52 25.10
CA CYS A 73 -33.17 12.43 24.69
C CYS A 73 -32.84 11.59 23.42
N PRO A 74 -33.57 11.71 22.29
CA PRO A 74 -33.25 10.96 21.06
C PRO A 74 -31.93 11.39 20.40
N LEU A 75 -31.43 12.60 20.71
CA LEU A 75 -30.13 13.09 20.22
C LEU A 75 -28.95 12.26 20.75
N LEU A 76 -29.06 11.68 21.95
CA LEU A 76 -28.04 10.81 22.53
C LEU A 76 -27.91 9.49 21.74
N GLY A 77 -29.05 8.92 21.31
CA GLY A 77 -29.09 7.72 20.47
C GLY A 77 -28.49 7.94 19.08
N ILE A 78 -28.74 9.11 18.48
CA ILE A 78 -28.18 9.51 17.17
C ILE A 78 -26.67 9.77 17.28
N ALA A 79 -26.23 10.48 18.32
CA ALA A 79 -24.81 10.74 18.57
C ALA A 79 -24.03 9.44 18.82
N ALA A 80 -24.61 8.49 19.56
CA ALA A 80 -24.05 7.15 19.75
C ALA A 80 -23.97 6.38 18.42
N CYS A 81 -25.02 6.39 17.60
CA CYS A 81 -25.01 5.74 16.29
C CYS A 81 -23.97 6.34 15.32
N ALA A 82 -23.87 7.67 15.26
CA ALA A 82 -22.90 8.37 14.44
C ALA A 82 -21.45 8.10 14.88
N THR A 83 -21.22 8.02 16.20
CA THR A 83 -19.93 7.66 16.79
C THR A 83 -19.55 6.22 16.44
N LEU A 84 -20.49 5.27 16.53
CA LEU A 84 -20.26 3.87 16.21
C LEU A 84 -20.02 3.65 14.69
N LEU A 85 -20.71 4.40 13.82
CA LEU A 85 -20.45 4.42 12.38
C LEU A 85 -19.09 5.03 12.03
N ALA A 86 -18.64 6.06 12.75
CA ALA A 86 -17.33 6.69 12.55
C ALA A 86 -16.13 5.83 13.03
N LEU A 87 -16.40 4.76 13.79
CA LEU A 87 -15.41 3.80 14.28
C LEU A 87 -15.28 2.55 13.39
N GLN A 88 -16.17 2.35 12.41
CA GLN A 88 -16.12 1.20 11.50
C GLN A 88 -15.14 1.43 10.32
N PRO A 89 -14.29 0.45 9.97
CA PRO A 89 -13.41 0.56 8.82
C PRO A 89 -14.18 0.21 7.53
N THR A 90 -14.60 1.23 6.77
CA THR A 90 -15.28 1.02 5.49
C THR A 90 -14.60 1.76 4.33
N ASP A 91 -14.77 1.19 3.13
CA ASP A 91 -14.42 1.76 1.83
C ASP A 91 -14.82 3.26 1.72
N PRO A 92 -13.89 4.18 1.40
CA PRO A 92 -14.12 5.63 1.46
C PRO A 92 -15.40 6.15 0.77
N PRO A 93 -15.81 5.66 -0.43
CA PRO A 93 -17.02 6.14 -1.11
C PRO A 93 -18.32 5.68 -0.44
N ARG A 94 -18.29 4.53 0.27
CA ARG A 94 -19.45 4.05 1.04
C ARG A 94 -19.56 4.77 2.37
N LEU A 95 -18.41 5.08 2.98
CA LEU A 95 -18.34 5.87 4.21
C LEU A 95 -18.84 7.30 4.00
N ILE A 96 -18.42 7.98 2.92
CA ILE A 96 -18.88 9.34 2.60
C ILE A 96 -20.41 9.36 2.44
N ARG A 97 -20.99 8.37 1.75
CA ARG A 97 -22.44 8.23 1.60
C ARG A 97 -23.15 7.96 2.94
N GLY A 98 -22.55 7.12 3.78
CA GLY A 98 -23.05 6.83 5.13
C GLY A 98 -23.07 8.05 6.04
N ILE A 99 -21.99 8.84 6.04
CA ILE A 99 -21.87 10.08 6.84
C ILE A 99 -22.90 11.11 6.36
N ALA A 100 -23.04 11.32 5.04
CA ALA A 100 -24.00 12.27 4.48
C ALA A 100 -25.45 11.87 4.82
N ALA A 101 -25.79 10.58 4.69
CA ALA A 101 -27.13 10.08 5.04
C ALA A 101 -27.42 10.20 6.54
N THR A 102 -26.42 9.92 7.39
CA THR A 102 -26.57 10.03 8.86
C THR A 102 -26.73 11.48 9.29
N ALA A 103 -25.96 12.41 8.70
CA ALA A 103 -26.09 13.84 8.97
C ALA A 103 -27.45 14.39 8.52
N ALA A 104 -27.93 13.98 7.34
CA ALA A 104 -29.25 14.37 6.85
C ALA A 104 -30.38 13.85 7.76
N LEU A 105 -30.27 12.60 8.22
CA LEU A 105 -31.26 12.00 9.14
C LEU A 105 -31.24 12.70 10.51
N ALA A 106 -30.06 12.97 11.07
CA ALA A 106 -29.92 13.69 12.33
C ALA A 106 -30.53 15.09 12.24
N TYR A 107 -30.31 15.79 11.13
CA TYR A 107 -30.88 17.12 10.89
C TYR A 107 -32.41 17.07 10.74
N ALA A 108 -32.95 16.08 10.02
CA ALA A 108 -34.38 15.90 9.88
C ALA A 108 -35.06 15.63 11.23
N ILE A 109 -34.45 14.80 12.09
CA ILE A 109 -34.98 14.53 13.43
C ILE A 109 -34.93 15.80 14.30
N ALA A 110 -33.82 16.54 14.28
CA ALA A 110 -33.72 17.80 15.02
C ALA A 110 -34.78 18.83 14.57
N LEU A 111 -35.05 18.91 13.26
CA LEU A 111 -36.09 19.77 12.72
C LEU A 111 -37.49 19.35 13.19
N VAL A 112 -37.81 18.06 13.15
CA VAL A 112 -39.10 17.54 13.63
C VAL A 112 -39.27 17.81 15.13
N GLN A 113 -38.22 17.62 15.94
CA GLN A 113 -38.28 17.93 17.36
C GLN A 113 -38.49 19.42 17.64
N ALA A 114 -37.83 20.30 16.88
CA ALA A 114 -38.04 21.74 17.00
C ALA A 114 -39.49 22.13 16.68
N VAL A 115 -40.08 21.52 15.64
CA VAL A 115 -41.48 21.76 15.27
C VAL A 115 -42.44 21.25 16.36
N LEU A 116 -42.20 20.06 16.92
CA LEU A 116 -43.03 19.51 18.00
C LEU A 116 -42.95 20.35 19.27
N GLN A 117 -41.76 20.83 19.65
CA GLN A 117 -41.60 21.73 20.79
C GLN A 117 -42.31 23.08 20.60
N ILE A 118 -42.35 23.59 19.37
CA ILE A 118 -43.12 24.80 19.04
C ILE A 118 -44.62 24.53 19.15
N ALA A 119 -45.09 23.37 18.69
CA ALA A 119 -46.50 22.99 18.76
C ALA A 119 -46.99 22.78 20.21
N ASP A 120 -46.20 22.13 21.05
CA ASP A 120 -46.55 21.90 22.47
C ASP A 120 -46.53 23.19 23.29
N ALA A 121 -45.66 24.14 22.94
CA ALA A 121 -45.62 25.46 23.59
C ALA A 121 -46.87 26.31 23.32
N ASP A 122 -47.59 26.05 22.21
CA ASP A 122 -48.82 26.76 21.82
C ASP A 122 -50.07 26.23 22.56
N VAL A 123 -50.01 24.99 23.09
CA VAL A 123 -51.17 24.33 23.73
C VAL A 123 -51.25 24.62 25.24
N ALA A 124 -50.16 25.06 25.88
CA ALA A 124 -50.07 25.18 27.33
C ALA A 124 -50.33 26.58 27.94
N CYS A 125 -50.60 27.63 27.14
CA CYS A 125 -50.63 29.01 27.66
C CYS A 125 -51.87 29.81 27.21
N THR A 126 -52.56 30.42 28.18
CA THR A 126 -53.69 31.34 28.00
C THR A 126 -53.31 32.65 27.27
N PRO A 127 -54.23 33.30 26.53
CA PRO A 127 -53.89 34.23 25.43
C PRO A 127 -53.40 35.64 25.83
N ALA A 128 -53.26 35.96 27.12
CA ALA A 128 -53.32 37.37 27.51
C ALA A 128 -51.97 38.13 27.58
N ARG A 129 -50.80 37.49 27.61
CA ARG A 129 -49.53 38.22 27.71
C ARG A 129 -48.38 37.45 27.09
N PHE A 130 -48.07 37.70 25.82
CA PHE A 130 -46.68 37.82 25.36
C PHE A 130 -46.63 38.34 23.91
N ALA A 131 -46.13 39.57 23.73
CA ALA A 131 -45.63 40.07 22.44
C ALA A 131 -44.23 39.50 22.13
N PHE A 132 -44.04 38.20 22.41
CA PHE A 132 -42.78 37.48 22.21
C PHE A 132 -43.11 36.08 21.70
N PRO A 133 -43.18 35.90 20.36
CA PRO A 133 -42.35 34.84 19.77
C PRO A 133 -41.86 35.11 18.33
N ARG A 134 -42.13 36.27 17.72
CA ARG A 134 -41.76 36.49 16.30
C ARG A 134 -40.25 36.56 16.06
N ARG A 135 -39.47 37.18 16.96
CA ARG A 135 -38.02 37.36 16.75
C ARG A 135 -37.22 36.06 16.88
N VAL A 136 -37.62 35.17 17.80
CA VAL A 136 -36.97 33.86 17.97
C VAL A 136 -37.32 32.94 16.80
N LEU A 137 -38.58 32.95 16.35
CA LEU A 137 -38.99 32.20 15.16
C LEU A 137 -38.26 32.70 13.90
N VAL A 138 -38.12 34.02 13.74
CA VAL A 138 -37.35 34.64 12.63
C VAL A 138 -35.87 34.26 12.71
N TYR A 139 -35.29 34.19 13.91
CA TYR A 139 -33.89 33.81 14.10
C TYR A 139 -33.65 32.34 13.72
N TRP A 140 -34.53 31.43 14.16
CA TRP A 140 -34.43 30.01 13.81
C TRP A 140 -34.78 29.73 12.35
N ALA A 141 -35.75 30.45 11.78
CA ALA A 141 -36.06 30.38 10.35
C ALA A 141 -34.88 30.91 9.50
N ALA A 142 -34.19 31.96 9.94
CA ALA A 142 -33.00 32.47 9.28
C ALA A 142 -31.84 31.45 9.34
N ILE A 143 -31.61 30.81 10.49
CA ILE A 143 -30.60 29.75 10.62
C ILE A 143 -30.93 28.54 9.73
N ALA A 144 -32.20 28.10 9.72
CA ALA A 144 -32.65 27.01 8.86
C ALA A 144 -32.51 27.38 7.36
N ALA A 145 -32.86 28.60 6.96
CA ALA A 145 -32.69 29.08 5.60
C ALA A 145 -31.22 29.15 5.18
N VAL A 146 -30.33 29.65 6.05
CA VAL A 146 -28.88 29.69 5.80
C VAL A 146 -28.31 28.26 5.71
N ALA A 147 -28.70 27.34 6.59
CA ALA A 147 -28.27 25.95 6.52
C ALA A 147 -28.75 25.26 5.23
N CYS A 148 -30.03 25.45 4.86
CA CYS A 148 -30.60 24.91 3.62
C CYS A 148 -29.99 25.53 2.35
N ALA A 149 -29.46 26.76 2.40
CA ALA A 149 -28.78 27.39 1.27
C ALA A 149 -27.30 26.99 1.18
N VAL A 150 -26.59 26.97 2.31
CA VAL A 150 -25.14 26.79 2.37
C VAL A 150 -24.74 25.32 2.23
N VAL A 151 -25.49 24.39 2.84
CA VAL A 151 -25.15 22.95 2.81
C VAL A 151 -25.19 22.39 1.37
N PRO A 152 -26.21 22.66 0.54
CA PRO A 152 -26.21 22.24 -0.87
C PRO A 152 -25.15 22.96 -1.70
N LEU A 153 -24.80 24.21 -1.42
CA LEU A 153 -23.73 24.93 -2.12
C LEU A 153 -22.34 24.34 -1.80
N LEU A 154 -22.06 24.02 -0.53
CA LEU A 154 -20.83 23.35 -0.13
C LEU A 154 -20.74 21.92 -0.67
N ALA A 155 -21.87 21.19 -0.66
CA ALA A 155 -21.97 19.89 -1.30
C ALA A 155 -21.73 20.00 -2.80
N ARG A 156 -22.39 20.94 -3.50
CA ARG A 156 -22.23 21.13 -4.94
C ARG A 156 -20.80 21.55 -5.30
N ARG A 157 -20.11 22.33 -4.47
CA ARG A 157 -18.70 22.69 -4.67
C ARG A 157 -17.74 21.52 -4.40
N ALA A 158 -18.07 20.64 -3.45
CA ALA A 158 -17.32 19.42 -3.18
C ALA A 158 -17.57 18.30 -4.22
N PHE A 159 -18.78 18.24 -4.80
CA PHE A 159 -19.21 17.19 -5.74
C PHE A 159 -19.08 17.59 -7.22
N PHE A 160 -19.15 18.88 -7.56
CA PHE A 160 -19.16 19.37 -8.95
C PHE A 160 -18.08 20.43 -9.24
N SER A 161 -17.01 20.53 -8.45
CA SER A 161 -15.85 21.31 -8.89
C SER A 161 -15.38 20.76 -10.24
N PRO A 162 -15.52 21.49 -11.35
CA PRO A 162 -15.12 20.97 -12.65
C PRO A 162 -13.60 20.87 -12.63
N CYS A 163 -13.06 19.68 -12.85
CA CYS A 163 -11.70 19.52 -13.36
C CYS A 163 -11.64 20.08 -14.79
N ALA A 164 -11.77 21.39 -14.92
CA ALA A 164 -11.54 22.13 -16.14
C ALA A 164 -10.19 22.84 -16.03
N SER A 165 -9.12 22.04 -16.09
CA SER A 165 -7.84 22.51 -16.60
C SER A 165 -7.37 21.53 -17.66
N LYS A 166 -7.85 21.75 -18.90
CA LYS A 166 -7.08 21.37 -20.09
C LYS A 166 -5.86 22.29 -20.11
N GLY A 167 -4.81 21.89 -19.41
CA GLY A 167 -3.52 22.57 -19.37
C GLY A 167 -2.43 21.52 -19.21
N LYS A 168 -1.60 21.37 -20.24
CA LYS A 168 -0.50 20.41 -20.31
C LYS A 168 0.43 20.55 -19.09
N GLY A 169 0.76 19.42 -18.47
CA GLY A 169 2.03 19.22 -17.78
C GLY A 169 2.21 19.87 -16.40
N SER A 170 1.36 19.55 -15.43
CA SER A 170 1.69 19.79 -14.02
C SER A 170 1.27 18.59 -13.17
N SER A 171 2.25 18.03 -12.46
CA SER A 171 2.14 16.87 -11.57
C SER A 171 1.14 17.13 -10.46
N SER A 172 -0.03 16.47 -10.51
CA SER A 172 -1.00 16.52 -9.42
C SER A 172 -0.44 15.82 -8.20
N ASN A 173 -0.06 16.61 -7.20
CA ASN A 173 0.23 16.14 -5.86
C ASN A 173 -0.93 15.31 -5.29
N SER A 174 -0.56 14.25 -4.57
CA SER A 174 -1.45 13.19 -4.10
C SER A 174 -2.70 13.72 -3.40
N SER A 175 -3.86 13.18 -3.79
CA SER A 175 -5.17 13.43 -3.17
C SER A 175 -5.31 12.84 -1.75
N ARG A 176 -4.30 12.10 -1.27
CA ARG A 176 -4.35 11.32 -0.02
C ARG A 176 -4.17 12.16 1.26
N PRO A 177 -3.21 13.11 1.36
CA PRO A 177 -3.12 14.03 2.49
C PRO A 177 -4.37 14.92 2.63
N ALA A 178 -4.96 15.32 1.51
CA ALA A 178 -6.19 16.11 1.49
C ALA A 178 -7.38 15.32 2.05
N LEU A 179 -7.54 14.05 1.67
CA LEU A 179 -8.58 13.16 2.22
C LEU A 179 -8.38 12.88 3.73
N HIS A 180 -7.12 12.72 4.18
CA HIS A 180 -6.82 12.54 5.59
C HIS A 180 -7.11 13.79 6.42
N ALA A 181 -6.78 14.98 5.90
CA ALA A 181 -7.11 16.26 6.53
C ALA A 181 -8.63 16.48 6.61
N LEU A 182 -9.38 16.12 5.55
CA LEU A 182 -10.84 16.20 5.53
C LEU A 182 -11.48 15.27 6.58
N TRP A 183 -10.96 14.05 6.71
CA TRP A 183 -11.44 13.08 7.70
C TRP A 183 -11.18 13.52 9.14
N LEU A 184 -10.01 14.12 9.41
CA LEU A 184 -9.69 14.65 10.73
C LEU A 184 -10.56 15.86 11.09
N ALA A 185 -10.81 16.75 10.13
CA ALA A 185 -11.72 17.88 10.30
C ALA A 185 -13.15 17.42 10.63
N ALA A 186 -13.64 16.37 9.95
CA ALA A 186 -14.94 15.79 10.24
C ALA A 186 -15.02 15.23 11.68
N ARG A 187 -14.01 14.49 12.14
CA ARG A 187 -13.98 13.96 13.52
C ARG A 187 -13.97 15.03 14.59
N LEU A 188 -13.19 16.09 14.38
CA LEU A 188 -13.16 17.23 15.31
C LEU A 188 -14.51 17.96 15.33
N PHE A 189 -15.14 18.16 14.17
CA PHE A 189 -16.46 18.79 14.09
C PHE A 189 -17.53 17.99 14.85
N TYR A 190 -17.64 16.68 14.61
CA TYR A 190 -18.63 15.85 15.29
C TYR A 190 -18.33 15.68 16.78
N GLY A 191 -17.06 15.59 17.18
CA GLY A 191 -16.66 15.52 18.58
C GLY A 191 -17.01 16.79 19.37
N VAL A 192 -16.71 17.97 18.82
CA VAL A 192 -17.05 19.26 19.44
C VAL A 192 -18.56 19.46 19.50
N SER A 193 -19.27 19.09 18.42
CA SER A 193 -20.74 19.21 18.37
C SER A 193 -21.43 18.30 19.41
N ALA A 194 -20.92 17.07 19.58
CA ALA A 194 -21.43 16.15 20.59
C ALA A 194 -21.17 16.66 22.02
N ALA A 195 -19.96 17.18 22.29
CA ALA A 195 -19.62 17.76 23.59
C ALA A 195 -20.49 18.99 23.92
N ALA A 196 -20.73 19.86 22.94
CA ALA A 196 -21.60 21.02 23.10
C ALA A 196 -23.06 20.62 23.37
N GLN A 197 -23.56 19.57 22.71
CA GLN A 197 -24.91 19.05 22.97
C GLN A 197 -25.05 18.41 24.36
N ILE A 198 -24.05 17.65 24.80
CA ILE A 198 -24.02 17.08 26.15
C ILE A 198 -23.98 18.21 27.19
N GLY A 199 -23.12 19.22 26.99
CA GLY A 199 -23.04 20.38 27.88
C GLY A 199 -24.34 21.18 27.94
N SER A 200 -25.01 21.37 26.81
CA SER A 200 -26.33 22.02 26.75
C SER A 200 -27.41 21.20 27.49
N SER A 201 -27.38 19.87 27.36
CA SER A 201 -28.34 18.99 28.04
C SER A 201 -28.16 18.99 29.56
N VAL A 202 -26.91 19.00 30.02
CA VAL A 202 -26.57 19.12 31.46
C VAL A 202 -26.93 20.50 32.00
N ALA A 203 -26.69 21.56 31.23
CA ALA A 203 -27.04 22.92 31.63
C ALA A 203 -28.56 23.19 31.63
N CYS A 204 -29.33 22.47 30.82
CA CYS A 204 -30.80 22.55 30.87
C CYS A 204 -31.41 21.99 32.16
N HIS A 205 -30.66 21.20 32.95
CA HIS A 205 -31.08 20.75 34.28
C HIS A 205 -30.68 21.72 35.41
N ALA A 206 -29.93 22.79 35.11
CA ALA A 206 -29.62 23.87 36.04
C ALA A 206 -30.39 25.13 35.59
N ASP A 207 -31.43 25.48 36.33
CA ASP A 207 -32.47 26.41 35.88
C ASP A 207 -31.96 27.79 35.38
N GLY A 208 -32.42 28.17 34.18
CA GLY A 208 -32.37 29.54 33.66
C GLY A 208 -32.01 29.68 32.17
N LEU A 209 -32.76 30.54 31.45
CA LEU A 209 -32.49 30.93 30.05
C LEU A 209 -31.07 31.49 29.86
N ALA A 210 -30.53 32.15 30.89
CA ALA A 210 -29.17 32.68 30.92
C ALA A 210 -28.11 31.58 30.84
N GLY A 211 -28.33 30.41 31.47
CA GLY A 211 -27.43 29.26 31.39
C GLY A 211 -27.36 28.68 29.97
N ARG A 212 -28.51 28.56 29.30
CA ARG A 212 -28.60 28.05 27.92
C ARG A 212 -27.90 28.96 26.90
N LEU A 213 -28.03 30.27 27.05
CA LEU A 213 -27.33 31.25 26.21
C LEU A 213 -25.83 31.24 26.49
N CYS A 214 -25.41 31.14 27.75
CA CYS A 214 -24.00 31.11 28.12
C CYS A 214 -23.30 29.86 27.55
N VAL A 215 -23.91 28.68 27.68
CA VAL A 215 -23.35 27.43 27.12
C VAL A 215 -23.31 27.44 25.60
N SER A 216 -24.33 28.01 24.95
CA SER A 216 -24.36 28.15 23.49
C SER A 216 -23.29 29.14 23.00
N LEU A 217 -23.07 30.24 23.71
CA LEU A 217 -22.04 31.23 23.38
C LEU A 217 -20.64 30.67 23.61
N VAL A 218 -20.42 29.97 24.73
CA VAL A 218 -19.14 29.30 25.04
C VAL A 218 -18.83 28.22 24.01
N SER A 219 -19.84 27.44 23.59
CA SER A 219 -19.68 26.43 22.53
C SER A 219 -19.36 27.05 21.18
N LEU A 220 -19.99 28.18 20.82
CA LEU A 220 -19.70 28.93 19.60
C LEU A 220 -18.29 29.54 19.64
N ILE A 221 -17.87 30.11 20.77
CA ILE A 221 -16.52 30.65 20.96
C ILE A 221 -15.48 29.52 20.89
N LEU A 222 -15.72 28.36 21.52
CA LEU A 222 -14.85 27.19 21.41
C LEU A 222 -14.77 26.68 19.97
N LEU A 223 -15.88 26.66 19.23
CA LEU A 223 -15.89 26.35 17.80
C LEU A 223 -15.05 27.37 17.02
N LEU A 224 -15.26 28.67 17.22
CA LEU A 224 -14.50 29.72 16.53
C LEU A 224 -13.01 29.66 16.87
N VAL A 225 -12.64 29.36 18.11
CA VAL A 225 -11.25 29.19 18.56
C VAL A 225 -10.64 27.92 17.98
N LEU A 226 -11.34 26.79 17.98
CA LEU A 226 -10.86 25.54 17.37
C LEU A 226 -10.78 25.61 15.83
N PHE A 227 -11.64 26.42 15.21
CA PHE A 227 -11.59 26.72 13.78
C PHE A 227 -10.68 27.90 13.44
N SER A 228 -10.15 28.61 14.45
CA SER A 228 -9.18 29.66 14.22
C SER A 228 -7.91 29.05 13.62
N TYR A 229 -7.36 29.75 12.63
CA TYR A 229 -6.17 29.34 11.91
C TYR A 229 -4.98 28.93 12.81
N PRO A 230 -4.65 29.65 13.91
CA PRO A 230 -3.51 29.28 14.75
C PRO A 230 -3.73 27.98 15.54
N VAL A 231 -4.92 27.76 16.09
CA VAL A 231 -5.24 26.53 16.83
C VAL A 231 -5.25 25.33 15.89
N ARG A 232 -5.79 25.50 14.67
CA ARG A 232 -5.74 24.46 13.63
C ARG A 232 -4.30 24.06 13.30
N ARG A 233 -3.39 25.03 13.11
CA ARG A 233 -1.97 24.74 12.84
C ARG A 233 -1.28 24.05 14.02
N ALA A 234 -1.52 24.51 15.25
CA ALA A 234 -0.93 23.92 16.45
C ALA A 234 -1.41 22.47 16.65
N LEU A 235 -2.71 22.22 16.48
CA LEU A 235 -3.30 20.89 16.59
C LEU A 235 -2.79 19.95 15.48
N GLN A 236 -2.65 20.44 14.25
CA GLN A 236 -2.06 19.69 13.14
C GLN A 236 -0.59 19.31 13.42
N ALA A 237 0.21 20.24 13.93
CA ALA A 237 1.61 19.98 14.28
C ALA A 237 1.74 19.00 15.46
N TRP A 238 0.89 19.14 16.49
CA TRP A 238 0.87 18.24 17.63
C TRP A 238 0.41 16.84 17.26
N LEU A 239 -0.65 16.68 16.45
CA LEU A 239 -1.10 15.37 15.98
C LEU A 239 -0.07 14.71 15.05
N ALA A 240 0.62 15.47 14.19
CA ALA A 240 1.70 14.92 13.38
C ALA A 240 2.81 14.33 14.27
N ARG A 241 3.17 15.01 15.36
CA ARG A 241 4.14 14.51 16.36
C ARG A 241 3.62 13.32 17.17
N PHE A 242 2.35 13.34 17.58
CA PHE A 242 1.76 12.27 18.39
C PHE A 242 1.53 10.98 17.58
N LEU A 243 1.08 11.09 16.33
CA LEU A 243 0.87 9.95 15.46
C LEU A 243 2.19 9.31 15.06
N THR A 244 3.21 10.10 14.72
CA THR A 244 4.56 9.58 14.44
C THR A 244 5.16 8.86 15.65
N GLU A 245 4.96 9.38 16.87
CA GLU A 245 5.45 8.76 18.10
C GLU A 245 4.66 7.48 18.47
N ARG A 246 3.33 7.47 18.26
CA ARG A 246 2.49 6.29 18.49
C ARG A 246 2.76 5.18 17.47
N GLU A 247 3.03 5.53 16.21
CA GLU A 247 3.51 4.59 15.19
C GLU A 247 4.90 4.07 15.52
N ARG A 248 5.82 4.90 16.00
CA ARG A 248 7.13 4.46 16.53
C ARG A 248 6.97 3.46 17.68
N ARG A 249 6.06 3.71 18.63
CA ARG A 249 5.81 2.80 19.78
C ARG A 249 5.11 1.50 19.37
N ARG A 250 4.16 1.54 18.44
CA ARG A 250 3.53 0.33 17.87
C ARG A 250 4.53 -0.48 17.05
N ARG A 251 5.43 0.18 16.31
CA ARG A 251 6.54 -0.48 15.59
C ARG A 251 7.55 -1.11 16.55
N ARG A 252 7.94 -0.43 17.64
CA ARG A 252 8.79 -1.03 18.69
C ARG A 252 8.16 -2.26 19.34
N ARG A 253 6.86 -2.24 19.64
CA ARG A 253 6.16 -3.40 20.22
C ARG A 253 6.01 -4.57 19.24
N ARG A 254 5.76 -4.31 17.95
CA ARG A 254 5.75 -5.35 16.90
C ARG A 254 7.15 -5.90 16.60
N SER A 255 8.16 -5.03 16.64
CA SER A 255 9.57 -5.42 16.51
C SER A 255 10.03 -6.27 17.71
N MET A 256 9.60 -5.95 18.93
CA MET A 256 9.90 -6.76 20.13
C MET A 256 9.13 -8.08 20.20
N SER A 257 7.88 -8.15 19.72
CA SER A 257 7.16 -9.45 19.66
C SER A 257 7.66 -10.34 18.51
N MET A 258 8.22 -9.75 17.44
CA MET A 258 8.99 -10.51 16.45
C MET A 258 10.34 -10.96 17.04
N ALA A 259 11.05 -10.11 17.79
CA ALA A 259 12.35 -10.43 18.38
C ALA A 259 12.35 -11.69 19.29
N ALA A 260 11.25 -11.96 20.00
CA ALA A 260 11.13 -13.14 20.87
C ALA A 260 10.91 -14.47 20.12
N GLY A 261 10.37 -14.44 18.89
CA GLY A 261 10.32 -15.60 17.98
C GLY A 261 11.57 -15.73 17.12
N VAL A 262 12.13 -14.59 16.71
CA VAL A 262 13.33 -14.45 15.86
C VAL A 262 14.57 -15.10 16.48
N ALA A 263 14.77 -15.01 17.80
CA ALA A 263 15.93 -15.60 18.45
C ALA A 263 16.05 -17.13 18.29
N ARG A 264 14.95 -17.84 17.95
CA ARG A 264 14.95 -19.29 17.71
C ARG A 264 15.14 -19.64 16.23
N ASP A 265 14.71 -18.78 15.30
CA ASP A 265 14.85 -18.97 13.84
C ASP A 265 16.20 -18.48 13.27
N VAL A 266 16.93 -17.65 14.03
CA VAL A 266 18.26 -17.10 13.69
C VAL A 266 19.33 -18.19 13.51
N MET A 267 19.15 -19.39 14.08
CA MET A 267 20.10 -20.50 13.90
C MET A 267 19.86 -21.36 12.64
N GLU A 268 18.78 -21.14 11.87
CA GLU A 268 18.43 -21.97 10.70
C GLU A 268 18.40 -21.23 9.34
N GLY A 269 18.92 -20.01 9.23
CA GLY A 269 18.95 -19.27 7.94
C GLY A 269 17.56 -18.86 7.41
N ARG A 270 16.55 -18.76 8.29
CA ARG A 270 15.14 -18.46 7.93
C ARG A 270 14.80 -16.96 7.89
N GLU A 271 15.63 -16.07 8.44
CA GLU A 271 15.34 -14.63 8.48
C GLU A 271 15.20 -14.01 7.07
N HIS A 272 16.08 -14.40 6.14
CA HIS A 272 16.09 -13.87 4.77
C HIS A 272 14.78 -14.11 4.03
N TRP A 273 14.13 -15.27 4.26
CA TRP A 273 12.87 -15.60 3.60
C TRP A 273 11.70 -14.76 4.12
N THR A 274 11.73 -14.34 5.38
CA THR A 274 10.61 -13.60 5.99
C THR A 274 10.44 -12.20 5.39
N ASN A 275 11.54 -11.52 5.07
CA ASN A 275 11.49 -10.23 4.38
C ASN A 275 10.97 -10.40 2.93
N SER A 276 11.42 -11.44 2.25
CA SER A 276 10.97 -11.87 0.91
C SER A 276 9.47 -12.00 0.82
N MET A 277 8.97 -12.68 1.84
CA MET A 277 7.59 -13.04 2.01
C MET A 277 6.69 -11.82 2.18
N SER A 278 7.17 -10.79 2.89
CA SER A 278 6.43 -9.52 3.01
C SER A 278 6.32 -8.77 1.69
N VAL A 279 7.39 -8.75 0.88
CA VAL A 279 7.40 -8.13 -0.45
C VAL A 279 6.53 -8.95 -1.41
N ALA A 280 6.65 -10.28 -1.38
CA ALA A 280 5.85 -11.20 -2.19
C ALA A 280 4.36 -11.09 -1.87
N GLU A 281 3.97 -10.94 -0.60
CA GLU A 281 2.57 -10.75 -0.23
C GLU A 281 2.00 -9.42 -0.76
N LEU A 282 2.81 -8.36 -0.72
CA LEU A 282 2.46 -7.04 -1.25
C LEU A 282 2.33 -7.05 -2.79
N VAL A 283 3.21 -7.77 -3.49
CA VAL A 283 3.19 -7.92 -4.95
C VAL A 283 2.08 -8.89 -5.40
N GLY A 284 1.97 -10.04 -4.74
CA GLY A 284 1.09 -11.18 -5.08
C GLY A 284 -0.39 -11.01 -4.72
N ARG A 285 -0.87 -9.77 -4.55
CA ARG A 285 -2.28 -9.43 -4.35
C ARG A 285 -2.96 -10.21 -3.19
N ARG A 286 -2.29 -10.31 -2.03
CA ARG A 286 -2.83 -10.87 -0.76
C ARG A 286 -3.02 -12.38 -0.72
N ARG A 287 -2.23 -13.16 -1.46
CA ARG A 287 -2.13 -14.59 -1.20
C ARG A 287 -1.37 -14.81 0.12
N PRO A 288 -1.79 -15.77 0.96
CA PRO A 288 -1.02 -16.15 2.13
C PRO A 288 0.40 -16.52 1.74
N THR A 289 1.34 -16.03 2.52
CA THR A 289 2.77 -16.22 2.30
C THR A 289 3.19 -17.68 2.09
N SER A 290 2.65 -18.60 2.89
CA SER A 290 2.94 -20.04 2.77
C SER A 290 2.51 -20.61 1.42
N GLN A 291 1.40 -20.13 0.85
CA GLN A 291 0.95 -20.53 -0.48
C GLN A 291 1.86 -19.97 -1.57
N LEU A 292 2.32 -18.73 -1.45
CA LEU A 292 3.29 -18.15 -2.38
C LEU A 292 4.61 -18.92 -2.34
N LEU A 293 5.09 -19.31 -1.16
CA LEU A 293 6.31 -20.12 -1.03
C LEU A 293 6.16 -21.51 -1.66
N GLN A 294 5.05 -22.21 -1.39
CA GLN A 294 4.76 -23.51 -2.01
C GLN A 294 4.66 -23.40 -3.53
N LEU A 295 3.95 -22.39 -4.02
CA LEU A 295 3.80 -22.12 -5.44
C LEU A 295 5.14 -21.77 -6.10
N GLY A 296 5.93 -20.92 -5.45
CA GLY A 296 7.26 -20.53 -5.88
C GLY A 296 8.18 -21.74 -6.00
N LYS A 297 8.23 -22.60 -4.97
CA LYS A 297 8.99 -23.86 -5.02
C LYS A 297 8.53 -24.78 -6.15
N ALA A 298 7.22 -24.98 -6.28
CA ALA A 298 6.66 -25.87 -7.30
C ALA A 298 6.89 -25.38 -8.75
N ARG A 299 7.08 -24.07 -8.92
CA ARG A 299 7.27 -23.43 -10.23
C ARG A 299 8.69 -22.92 -10.46
N PHE A 300 9.63 -23.20 -9.56
CA PHE A 300 11.00 -22.75 -9.73
C PHE A 300 11.69 -23.61 -10.79
N ARG A 301 12.16 -22.94 -11.84
CA ARG A 301 12.79 -23.55 -13.00
C ARG A 301 14.02 -22.73 -13.37
N ALA A 302 14.95 -23.35 -14.08
CA ALA A 302 16.09 -22.66 -14.66
C ALA A 302 16.30 -23.08 -16.11
N LEU A 303 16.86 -22.17 -16.89
CA LEU A 303 17.24 -22.36 -18.28
C LEU A 303 18.74 -22.68 -18.36
N PRO A 304 19.17 -23.83 -18.90
CA PRO A 304 20.58 -24.04 -19.25
C PRO A 304 21.02 -22.97 -20.25
N PHE A 305 22.17 -22.32 -20.02
CA PHE A 305 22.58 -21.18 -20.83
C PHE A 305 22.75 -21.51 -22.31
N SER A 306 23.17 -22.74 -22.64
CA SER A 306 23.24 -23.25 -24.02
C SER A 306 21.91 -23.22 -24.79
N LYS A 307 20.78 -23.10 -24.10
CA LYS A 307 19.44 -22.99 -24.70
C LYS A 307 18.99 -21.55 -24.94
N LEU A 308 19.63 -20.57 -24.30
CA LEU A 308 19.36 -19.17 -24.56
C LEU A 308 20.02 -18.77 -25.89
N ARG A 309 19.31 -18.07 -26.75
CA ARG A 309 19.84 -17.50 -28.00
C ARG A 309 19.80 -15.98 -27.95
N ARG A 310 20.54 -15.35 -28.86
CA ARG A 310 20.52 -13.88 -29.01
C ARG A 310 19.11 -13.37 -29.34
N GLU A 311 18.41 -14.08 -30.21
CA GLU A 311 17.08 -13.71 -30.70
C GLU A 311 16.05 -13.69 -29.56
N ASP A 312 16.23 -14.53 -28.54
CA ASP A 312 15.36 -14.56 -27.36
C ASP A 312 15.41 -13.25 -26.55
N LEU A 313 16.48 -12.47 -26.67
CA LEU A 313 16.70 -11.22 -25.95
C LEU A 313 16.17 -9.97 -26.70
N GLN A 314 15.66 -10.14 -27.93
CA GLN A 314 15.17 -9.05 -28.77
C GLN A 314 13.80 -8.53 -28.35
N THR A 315 12.94 -9.41 -27.84
CA THR A 315 11.55 -9.08 -27.52
C THR A 315 11.05 -9.90 -26.33
N SER A 316 10.14 -9.31 -25.55
CA SER A 316 9.45 -9.99 -24.46
C SER A 316 8.39 -10.99 -24.95
N ALA A 317 8.11 -11.05 -26.25
CA ALA A 317 7.20 -12.05 -26.82
C ALA A 317 7.74 -13.46 -26.62
N ASP A 318 6.85 -14.42 -26.38
CA ASP A 318 7.21 -15.84 -26.19
C ASP A 318 7.92 -16.40 -27.44
N THR A 319 9.03 -17.10 -27.21
CA THR A 319 9.81 -17.78 -28.27
C THR A 319 9.82 -19.30 -28.08
N GLY A 320 9.01 -19.85 -27.17
CA GLY A 320 9.03 -21.27 -26.80
C GLY A 320 10.13 -21.62 -25.79
N LEU A 321 10.85 -20.62 -25.28
CA LEU A 321 11.99 -20.80 -24.39
C LEU A 321 11.63 -21.54 -23.08
N HIS A 322 10.36 -21.48 -22.68
CA HIS A 322 9.84 -22.20 -21.52
C HIS A 322 10.05 -23.72 -21.63
N GLU A 323 9.90 -24.30 -22.81
CA GLU A 323 10.06 -25.74 -23.06
C GLU A 323 11.49 -26.23 -22.81
N HIS A 324 12.46 -25.31 -22.84
CA HIS A 324 13.86 -25.60 -22.58
C HIS A 324 14.27 -25.42 -21.12
N THR A 325 13.36 -24.97 -20.25
CA THR A 325 13.63 -24.85 -18.82
C THR A 325 13.45 -26.17 -18.09
N VAL A 326 14.22 -26.40 -17.04
CA VAL A 326 14.13 -27.57 -16.16
C VAL A 326 13.71 -27.15 -14.75
N PRO A 327 12.84 -27.93 -14.06
CA PRO A 327 12.57 -27.71 -12.64
C PRO A 327 13.86 -27.85 -11.83
N VAL A 328 14.09 -26.95 -10.89
CA VAL A 328 15.26 -26.97 -10.00
C VAL A 328 14.86 -26.59 -8.57
N GLU A 329 15.65 -27.01 -7.59
CA GLU A 329 15.49 -26.57 -6.21
C GLU A 329 15.88 -25.10 -6.02
N LEU A 330 15.32 -24.44 -5.02
CA LEU A 330 15.77 -23.09 -4.62
C LEU A 330 17.24 -23.16 -4.21
N GLY A 331 18.07 -22.27 -4.74
CA GLY A 331 19.52 -22.25 -4.56
C GLY A 331 20.30 -23.02 -5.62
N ALA A 332 19.64 -23.85 -6.45
CA ALA A 332 20.29 -24.59 -7.54
C ALA A 332 20.33 -23.81 -8.87
N CYS A 333 19.68 -22.64 -8.95
CA CYS A 333 19.80 -21.73 -10.09
C CYS A 333 21.00 -20.81 -9.89
N ASP A 334 21.93 -20.75 -10.83
CA ASP A 334 23.19 -20.03 -10.66
C ASP A 334 23.00 -18.52 -10.70
N ALA A 335 22.14 -18.02 -11.59
CA ALA A 335 21.95 -16.58 -11.70
C ALA A 335 20.52 -16.19 -12.08
N PHE A 336 20.03 -15.10 -11.50
CA PHE A 336 18.85 -14.37 -11.96
C PHE A 336 19.28 -13.28 -12.95
N ILE A 337 18.73 -13.26 -14.15
CA ILE A 337 19.02 -12.22 -15.15
C ILE A 337 17.99 -11.09 -15.07
N SER A 338 18.39 -9.95 -14.52
CA SER A 338 17.62 -8.71 -14.56
C SER A 338 18.07 -7.83 -15.71
N HIS A 339 17.14 -7.42 -16.57
CA HIS A 339 17.45 -6.64 -17.76
C HIS A 339 16.26 -5.81 -18.27
N SER A 340 16.54 -4.80 -19.10
CA SER A 340 15.50 -4.11 -19.86
C SER A 340 15.34 -4.72 -21.26
N TRP A 341 14.10 -4.98 -21.66
CA TRP A 341 13.75 -5.39 -23.02
C TRP A 341 14.05 -4.31 -24.07
N SER A 342 14.14 -3.04 -23.66
CA SER A 342 14.43 -1.91 -24.56
C SER A 342 15.93 -1.66 -24.80
N ASP A 343 16.80 -2.34 -24.06
CA ASP A 343 18.25 -2.25 -24.28
C ASP A 343 18.71 -3.21 -25.39
N SER A 344 19.84 -2.88 -26.01
CA SER A 344 20.42 -3.62 -27.15
C SER A 344 20.51 -5.14 -26.90
N PRO A 345 19.79 -5.98 -27.66
CA PRO A 345 19.85 -7.44 -27.50
C PRO A 345 21.23 -7.99 -27.79
N GLU A 346 21.94 -7.39 -28.75
CA GLU A 346 23.30 -7.76 -29.14
C GLU A 346 24.29 -7.55 -27.99
N HIS A 347 24.22 -6.38 -27.34
CA HIS A 347 25.10 -6.09 -26.19
C HIS A 347 24.75 -6.95 -24.96
N LYS A 348 23.46 -7.24 -24.73
CA LYS A 348 23.03 -8.19 -23.69
C LYS A 348 23.63 -9.58 -23.95
N TRP A 349 23.42 -10.11 -25.16
CA TRP A 349 23.89 -11.45 -25.55
C TRP A 349 25.40 -11.59 -25.40
N ARG A 350 26.17 -10.63 -25.90
CA ARG A 350 27.63 -10.64 -25.79
C ARG A 350 28.11 -10.63 -24.33
N SER A 351 27.55 -9.75 -23.51
CA SER A 351 27.92 -9.64 -22.09
C SER A 351 27.56 -10.91 -21.31
N LEU A 352 26.37 -11.47 -21.55
CA LEU A 352 25.93 -12.71 -20.94
C LEU A 352 26.77 -13.91 -21.39
N SER A 353 27.08 -14.02 -22.68
CA SER A 353 27.92 -15.11 -23.23
C SER A 353 29.33 -15.06 -22.66
N ARG A 354 29.89 -13.85 -22.47
CA ARG A 354 31.16 -13.69 -21.80
C ARG A 354 31.08 -14.16 -20.34
N TRP A 355 30.09 -13.71 -19.59
CA TRP A 355 29.89 -14.15 -18.20
C TRP A 355 29.70 -15.67 -18.11
N ALA A 356 28.95 -16.28 -19.04
CA ALA A 356 28.72 -17.72 -19.04
C ALA A 356 30.00 -18.53 -19.28
N ARG A 357 30.89 -18.08 -20.17
CA ARG A 357 32.22 -18.70 -20.35
C ARG A 357 33.08 -18.56 -19.09
N GLU A 358 33.12 -17.37 -18.49
CA GLU A 358 33.86 -17.14 -17.24
C GLU A 358 33.31 -18.01 -16.09
N PHE A 359 32.00 -18.29 -16.08
CA PHE A 359 31.38 -19.22 -15.15
C PHE A 359 31.78 -20.67 -15.46
N GLU A 360 31.72 -21.11 -16.72
CA GLU A 360 32.11 -22.46 -17.15
C GLU A 360 33.57 -22.78 -16.82
N GLU A 361 34.48 -21.83 -17.06
CA GLU A 361 35.89 -21.95 -16.71
C GLU A 361 36.10 -22.14 -15.21
N ARG A 362 35.28 -21.49 -14.38
CA ARG A 362 35.38 -21.54 -12.91
C ARG A 362 34.72 -22.79 -12.31
N GLU A 363 33.55 -23.16 -12.82
CA GLU A 363 32.67 -24.17 -12.19
C GLU A 363 32.71 -25.53 -12.93
N GLY A 364 33.35 -25.60 -14.10
CA GLY A 364 33.46 -26.83 -14.90
C GLY A 364 32.16 -27.31 -15.53
N ARG A 365 31.13 -26.45 -15.60
CA ARG A 365 29.81 -26.74 -16.17
C ARG A 365 29.12 -25.47 -16.67
N GLU A 366 28.15 -25.61 -17.58
CA GLU A 366 27.34 -24.46 -18.01
C GLU A 366 26.49 -23.89 -16.85
N PRO A 367 26.23 -22.56 -16.85
CA PRO A 367 25.35 -21.96 -15.87
C PRO A 367 23.89 -22.27 -16.18
N ARG A 368 23.10 -22.40 -15.10
CA ARG A 368 21.64 -22.42 -15.13
C ARG A 368 21.12 -21.06 -14.73
N VAL A 369 20.37 -20.40 -15.61
CA VAL A 369 19.91 -19.03 -15.41
C VAL A 369 18.40 -18.95 -15.28
N TRP A 370 17.93 -18.03 -14.46
CA TRP A 370 16.54 -17.64 -14.38
C TRP A 370 16.34 -16.39 -15.23
N LEU A 371 15.47 -16.48 -16.23
CA LEU A 371 15.07 -15.38 -17.12
C LEU A 371 13.54 -15.34 -17.14
N ASP A 372 12.96 -14.16 -16.91
CA ASP A 372 11.51 -13.95 -16.82
C ASP A 372 10.73 -14.64 -17.95
N LYS A 373 11.10 -14.36 -19.21
CA LYS A 373 10.47 -14.92 -20.40
C LYS A 373 10.56 -16.45 -20.49
N ALA A 374 11.65 -17.04 -20.01
CA ALA A 374 11.85 -18.49 -20.05
C ALA A 374 11.13 -19.19 -18.88
N CYS A 375 11.33 -18.67 -17.68
CA CYS A 375 10.95 -19.37 -16.45
C CYS A 375 9.51 -19.08 -16.03
N ILE A 376 8.89 -18.01 -16.56
CA ILE A 376 7.47 -17.72 -16.36
C ILE A 376 6.62 -18.30 -17.48
N THR A 377 5.60 -19.06 -17.11
CA THR A 377 4.58 -19.52 -18.06
C THR A 377 3.68 -18.34 -18.45
N GLN A 378 3.64 -18.00 -19.74
CA GLN A 378 2.89 -16.83 -20.23
C GLN A 378 1.38 -16.90 -19.98
N SER A 379 0.81 -18.10 -19.80
CA SER A 379 -0.60 -18.28 -19.44
C SER A 379 -0.93 -17.94 -17.98
N ALA A 380 0.09 -17.79 -17.11
CA ALA A 380 -0.06 -17.61 -15.67
C ALA A 380 0.81 -16.47 -15.11
N ILE A 381 1.10 -15.45 -15.92
CA ILE A 381 1.98 -14.31 -15.58
C ILE A 381 1.59 -13.70 -14.24
N ASP A 382 0.32 -13.29 -14.06
CA ASP A 382 -0.17 -12.63 -12.84
C ASP A 382 0.07 -13.46 -11.57
N GLU A 383 -0.04 -14.78 -11.68
CA GLU A 383 0.16 -15.69 -10.54
C GLU A 383 1.64 -15.89 -10.22
N GLN A 384 2.48 -16.00 -11.25
CA GLN A 384 3.91 -16.25 -11.08
C GLN A 384 4.70 -14.96 -10.74
N LEU A 385 4.24 -13.79 -11.18
CA LEU A 385 4.81 -12.50 -10.79
C LEU A 385 4.72 -12.26 -9.27
N GLY A 386 3.69 -12.79 -8.60
CA GLY A 386 3.61 -12.77 -7.14
C GLY A 386 4.71 -13.59 -6.44
N CYS A 387 5.31 -14.54 -7.14
CA CYS A 387 6.40 -15.37 -6.64
C CYS A 387 7.79 -14.83 -7.00
N LEU A 388 7.88 -13.69 -7.71
CA LEU A 388 9.14 -13.14 -8.18
C LEU A 388 10.18 -12.96 -7.06
N PRO A 389 9.85 -12.43 -5.84
CA PRO A 389 10.83 -12.34 -4.77
C PRO A 389 11.41 -13.70 -4.33
N ILE A 390 10.61 -14.77 -4.40
CA ILE A 390 11.05 -16.14 -4.09
C ILE A 390 12.00 -16.65 -5.19
N PHE A 391 11.67 -16.40 -6.46
CA PHE A 391 12.52 -16.79 -7.59
C PHE A 391 13.87 -16.09 -7.55
N VAL A 392 13.86 -14.78 -7.26
CA VAL A 392 15.07 -13.97 -7.08
C VAL A 392 15.92 -14.50 -5.92
N ALA A 393 15.33 -14.77 -4.74
CA ALA A 393 16.04 -15.38 -3.61
C ALA A 393 16.54 -16.81 -3.88
N GLY A 394 15.87 -17.54 -4.77
CA GLY A 394 16.24 -18.88 -5.18
C GLY A 394 17.47 -18.96 -6.09
N CYS A 395 18.01 -17.82 -6.54
CA CYS A 395 19.18 -17.78 -7.41
C CYS A 395 20.47 -17.51 -6.61
N ARG A 396 21.61 -18.09 -7.00
CA ARG A 396 22.92 -17.92 -6.35
C ARG A 396 23.51 -16.54 -6.62
N GLU A 397 23.34 -15.98 -7.80
CA GLU A 397 23.78 -14.61 -8.14
C GLU A 397 22.64 -13.85 -8.81
N MET A 398 22.77 -12.53 -8.89
CA MET A 398 21.93 -11.71 -9.76
C MET A 398 22.82 -10.97 -10.76
N ILE A 399 22.53 -11.19 -12.04
CA ILE A 399 23.16 -10.50 -13.15
C ILE A 399 22.30 -9.30 -13.53
N ILE A 400 22.91 -8.12 -13.52
CA ILE A 400 22.27 -6.87 -13.92
C ILE A 400 22.85 -6.43 -15.26
N CYS A 401 22.06 -6.59 -16.32
CA CYS A 401 22.38 -6.09 -17.65
C CYS A 401 22.04 -4.59 -17.74
N ALA A 402 22.96 -3.74 -17.30
CA ALA A 402 22.73 -2.30 -17.06
C ALA A 402 22.90 -1.44 -18.31
N GLY A 403 21.98 -1.60 -19.28
CA GLY A 403 21.89 -0.70 -20.44
C GLY A 403 21.17 0.61 -20.15
N PRO A 404 21.10 1.53 -21.14
CA PRO A 404 20.60 2.89 -20.97
C PRO A 404 19.22 2.99 -20.34
N THR A 405 18.32 2.05 -20.63
CA THR A 405 16.91 2.07 -20.19
C THR A 405 16.64 1.22 -18.95
N TYR A 406 17.66 0.56 -18.38
CA TYR A 406 17.50 -0.34 -17.23
C TYR A 406 16.81 0.34 -16.03
N LEU A 407 17.24 1.56 -15.67
CA LEU A 407 16.69 2.31 -14.54
C LEU A 407 15.32 2.93 -14.81
N ASP A 408 14.91 2.98 -16.07
CA ASP A 408 13.57 3.46 -16.44
C ASP A 408 12.49 2.39 -16.19
N ARG A 409 12.88 1.17 -15.80
CA ARG A 409 11.99 0.04 -15.58
C ARG A 409 11.83 -0.22 -14.09
N LEU A 410 10.65 0.07 -13.55
CA LEU A 410 10.41 -0.08 -12.10
C LEU A 410 10.52 -1.54 -11.64
N TRP A 411 10.13 -2.50 -12.49
CA TRP A 411 10.32 -3.93 -12.21
C TRP A 411 11.79 -4.30 -11.99
N CYS A 412 12.71 -3.78 -12.82
CA CYS A 412 14.14 -4.03 -12.65
C CYS A 412 14.67 -3.52 -11.31
N LEU A 413 14.22 -2.33 -10.87
CA LEU A 413 14.58 -1.79 -9.55
C LEU A 413 14.05 -2.65 -8.41
N ILE A 414 12.82 -3.15 -8.53
CA ILE A 414 12.21 -4.05 -7.55
C ILE A 414 12.96 -5.38 -7.49
N GLU A 415 13.36 -5.95 -8.63
CA GLU A 415 14.13 -7.20 -8.67
C GLU A 415 15.45 -7.05 -7.91
N VAL A 416 16.21 -5.98 -8.18
CA VAL A 416 17.49 -5.71 -7.48
C VAL A 416 17.26 -5.52 -5.99
N TYR A 417 16.23 -4.75 -5.63
CA TYR A 417 15.88 -4.57 -4.24
C TYR A 417 15.51 -5.89 -3.55
N CYS A 418 14.67 -6.71 -4.20
CA CYS A 418 14.34 -8.04 -3.70
C CYS A 418 15.62 -8.83 -3.50
N PHE A 419 16.47 -8.95 -4.51
CA PHE A 419 17.71 -9.71 -4.38
C PHE A 419 18.58 -9.21 -3.22
N TRP A 420 18.78 -7.90 -3.11
CA TRP A 420 19.63 -7.32 -2.09
C TRP A 420 19.11 -7.57 -0.66
N GLN A 421 17.80 -7.41 -0.42
CA GLN A 421 17.22 -7.69 0.90
C GLN A 421 17.30 -9.16 1.32
N LEU A 422 17.40 -10.05 0.34
CA LEU A 422 17.23 -11.49 0.53
C LEU A 422 18.55 -12.21 0.55
N ALA A 423 19.41 -11.91 -0.41
CA ALA A 423 20.73 -12.48 -0.48
C ALA A 423 21.59 -11.95 0.67
N GLY A 424 21.36 -10.72 1.17
CA GLY A 424 22.08 -10.14 2.29
C GLY A 424 23.58 -9.89 2.04
N VAL A 425 24.09 -10.24 0.85
CA VAL A 425 25.50 -10.11 0.50
C VAL A 425 25.63 -9.42 -0.85
N GLU A 426 26.36 -8.31 -0.86
CA GLU A 426 26.57 -7.47 -2.04
C GLU A 426 27.46 -8.14 -3.10
N ASP A 427 28.31 -9.09 -2.70
CA ASP A 427 29.22 -9.83 -3.58
C ASP A 427 28.50 -10.71 -4.62
N ARG A 428 27.22 -11.05 -4.39
CA ARG A 428 26.40 -11.85 -5.29
C ARG A 428 25.74 -11.06 -6.43
N LEU A 429 25.99 -9.75 -6.51
CA LEU A 429 25.48 -8.88 -7.56
C LEU A 429 26.53 -8.69 -8.67
N VAL A 430 26.24 -9.24 -9.85
CA VAL A 430 27.09 -9.16 -11.04
C VAL A 430 26.55 -8.08 -11.99
N LEU A 431 27.16 -6.90 -11.95
CA LEU A 431 26.85 -5.85 -12.92
C LEU A 431 27.56 -6.08 -14.25
N LEU A 432 26.79 -6.09 -15.34
CA LEU A 432 27.22 -6.10 -16.73
C LEU A 432 26.79 -4.78 -17.41
N PRO A 433 27.65 -3.75 -17.43
CA PRO A 433 27.29 -2.47 -18.03
C PRO A 433 27.19 -2.62 -19.56
N LEU A 434 26.05 -2.23 -20.14
CA LEU A 434 25.86 -2.29 -21.58
C LEU A 434 26.14 -0.92 -22.20
N PRO A 435 26.88 -0.86 -23.30
CA PRO A 435 27.13 0.40 -23.96
C PRO A 435 25.86 0.85 -24.72
N PRO A 436 25.79 2.10 -25.18
CA PRO A 436 24.69 2.56 -26.03
C PRO A 436 24.64 1.81 -27.37
N SER A 437 23.46 1.66 -27.97
CA SER A 437 23.23 0.82 -29.18
C SER A 437 24.13 1.13 -30.38
N CYS A 438 24.67 2.35 -30.50
CA CYS A 438 25.55 2.76 -31.60
C CYS A 438 27.03 2.44 -31.38
N THR A 439 27.40 1.79 -30.27
CA THR A 439 28.80 1.49 -29.97
C THR A 439 29.27 0.20 -30.65
N PRO A 440 30.53 0.15 -31.13
CA PRO A 440 31.14 -1.07 -31.61
C PRO A 440 31.02 -2.20 -30.59
N LEU A 441 30.83 -3.40 -31.11
CA LEU A 441 30.75 -4.63 -30.34
C LEU A 441 32.04 -4.87 -29.52
N GLU A 442 33.20 -4.62 -30.13
CA GLU A 442 34.49 -4.71 -29.47
C GLU A 442 34.86 -3.38 -28.82
N LEU A 443 34.81 -3.36 -27.49
CA LEU A 443 35.21 -2.21 -26.70
C LEU A 443 36.64 -2.38 -26.23
N ASP A 444 37.50 -1.42 -26.57
CA ASP A 444 38.79 -1.28 -25.92
C ASP A 444 38.63 -0.98 -24.42
N ALA A 445 39.72 -1.09 -23.66
CA ALA A 445 39.70 -0.88 -22.21
C ALA A 445 39.22 0.54 -21.81
N ARG A 446 39.52 1.55 -22.63
CA ARG A 446 39.12 2.95 -22.39
C ARG A 446 37.61 3.12 -22.58
N THR A 447 37.04 2.53 -23.63
CA THR A 447 35.59 2.56 -23.86
C THR A 447 34.85 1.76 -22.80
N GLN A 448 35.37 0.60 -22.37
CA GLN A 448 34.78 -0.15 -21.24
C GLN A 448 34.74 0.70 -19.96
N LYS A 449 35.84 1.40 -19.63
CA LYS A 449 35.89 2.32 -18.49
C LYS A 449 34.86 3.45 -18.62
N ALA A 450 34.72 4.02 -19.81
CA ALA A 450 33.73 5.07 -20.07
C ALA A 450 32.29 4.56 -19.93
N VAL A 451 32.00 3.35 -20.41
CA VAL A 451 30.68 2.71 -20.32
C VAL A 451 30.33 2.38 -18.87
N LEU A 452 31.29 1.88 -18.08
CA LEU A 452 31.13 1.67 -16.64
C LEU A 452 30.90 3.00 -15.91
N GLY A 453 31.68 4.03 -16.22
CA GLY A 453 31.52 5.38 -15.68
C GLY A 453 30.17 6.01 -16.02
N ALA A 454 29.64 5.75 -17.22
CA ALA A 454 28.31 6.19 -17.62
C ALA A 454 27.21 5.40 -16.89
N ALA A 455 27.39 4.11 -16.65
CA ALA A 455 26.47 3.32 -15.82
C ALA A 455 26.44 3.86 -14.38
N LEU A 456 27.60 4.10 -13.78
CA LEU A 456 27.77 4.75 -12.47
C LEU A 456 26.93 6.03 -12.31
N LYS A 457 27.14 7.00 -13.21
CA LYS A 457 26.42 8.27 -13.17
C LYS A 457 24.91 8.11 -13.32
N ARG A 458 24.44 7.06 -14.01
CA ARG A 458 23.00 6.76 -14.14
C ARG A 458 22.46 6.20 -12.83
N PHE A 459 23.15 5.25 -12.19
CA PHE A 459 22.75 4.68 -10.92
C PHE A 459 22.74 5.70 -9.77
N GLU A 460 23.66 6.67 -9.77
CA GLU A 460 23.63 7.82 -8.84
C GLU A 460 22.34 8.64 -8.94
N ARG A 461 21.74 8.68 -10.13
CA ARG A 461 20.50 9.41 -10.43
C ARG A 461 19.27 8.52 -10.42
N CYS A 462 19.39 7.28 -9.94
CA CYS A 462 18.27 6.35 -9.86
C CYS A 462 17.08 7.00 -9.14
N ASP A 463 15.92 6.95 -9.78
CA ASP A 463 14.66 7.44 -9.22
C ASP A 463 13.50 6.52 -9.61
N ALA A 464 13.05 5.72 -8.65
CA ALA A 464 11.92 4.83 -8.82
C ALA A 464 10.60 5.56 -9.10
N GLY A 465 10.45 6.82 -8.66
CA GLY A 465 9.25 7.62 -8.90
C GLY A 465 9.03 7.96 -10.38
N SER A 466 10.11 8.18 -11.11
CA SER A 466 10.11 8.43 -12.56
C SER A 466 10.19 7.15 -13.41
N ALA A 467 10.53 6.00 -12.81
CA ALA A 467 10.52 4.71 -13.48
C ALA A 467 9.11 4.30 -13.95
N LYS A 468 9.09 3.50 -15.01
CA LYS A 468 7.90 3.10 -15.77
C LYS A 468 7.63 1.61 -15.61
N CYS A 469 6.36 1.24 -15.74
CA CYS A 469 5.93 -0.12 -16.01
C CYS A 469 5.23 -0.17 -17.36
N PHE A 470 5.02 -1.36 -17.90
CA PHE A 470 4.19 -1.53 -19.09
C PHE A 470 2.75 -1.05 -18.85
N HIS A 471 2.19 -1.38 -17.67
CA HIS A 471 0.90 -0.87 -17.21
C HIS A 471 1.07 0.13 -16.07
N GLU A 472 0.37 1.27 -16.16
CA GLU A 472 0.34 2.28 -15.10
C GLU A 472 -0.20 1.71 -13.78
N ARG A 473 -1.13 0.76 -13.84
CA ARG A 473 -1.64 0.06 -12.65
C ARG A 473 -0.53 -0.66 -11.89
N ASP A 474 0.34 -1.38 -12.60
CA ASP A 474 1.45 -2.10 -11.98
C ASP A 474 2.47 -1.12 -11.40
N ARG A 475 2.72 0.00 -12.09
CA ARG A 475 3.55 1.09 -11.57
C ARG A 475 3.04 1.60 -10.22
N GLN A 476 1.75 1.96 -10.15
CA GLN A 476 1.15 2.45 -8.91
C GLN A 476 1.16 1.38 -7.81
N GLN A 477 0.96 0.11 -8.17
CA GLN A 477 1.04 -1.00 -7.22
C GLN A 477 2.46 -1.14 -6.65
N LEU A 478 3.49 -1.19 -7.49
CA LEU A 478 4.89 -1.32 -7.07
C LEU A 478 5.38 -0.11 -6.28
N LEU A 479 5.01 1.11 -6.67
CA LEU A 479 5.29 2.30 -5.86
C LEU A 479 4.61 2.20 -4.49
N GLY A 480 3.37 1.71 -4.43
CA GLY A 480 2.69 1.43 -3.16
C GLY A 480 3.40 0.37 -2.31
N VAL A 481 3.98 -0.66 -2.93
CA VAL A 481 4.83 -1.66 -2.24
C VAL A 481 6.07 -0.99 -1.66
N ILE A 482 6.76 -0.16 -2.46
CA ILE A 482 7.94 0.62 -2.03
C ILE A 482 7.59 1.52 -0.85
N GLU A 483 6.55 2.36 -0.97
CA GLU A 483 6.12 3.25 0.10
C GLU A 483 5.74 2.49 1.38
N SER A 484 5.09 1.33 1.24
CA SER A 484 4.71 0.50 2.39
C SER A 484 5.92 -0.13 3.09
N GLY A 485 6.93 -0.56 2.32
CA GLY A 485 8.15 -1.16 2.85
C GLY A 485 9.14 -0.15 3.43
N PHE A 486 9.28 1.02 2.80
CA PHE A 486 10.33 2.00 3.09
C PHE A 486 9.84 3.29 3.74
N GLY A 487 8.52 3.52 3.76
CA GLY A 487 7.91 4.76 4.19
C GLY A 487 7.84 5.83 3.09
N SER A 488 8.80 5.89 2.17
CA SER A 488 8.77 6.78 1.00
C SER A 488 9.58 6.23 -0.19
N VAL A 489 9.26 6.73 -1.39
CA VAL A 489 10.03 6.43 -2.60
C VAL A 489 11.44 7.05 -2.53
N GLU A 490 11.59 8.25 -1.95
CA GLU A 490 12.91 8.84 -1.66
C GLU A 490 13.81 7.93 -0.84
N HIS A 491 13.31 7.32 0.22
CA HIS A 491 14.13 6.45 1.06
C HIS A 491 14.55 5.17 0.31
N PHE A 492 13.68 4.65 -0.56
CA PHE A 492 14.04 3.58 -1.49
C PHE A 492 15.16 4.01 -2.45
N ASN A 493 15.04 5.20 -3.04
CA ASN A 493 16.03 5.75 -3.96
C ASN A 493 17.40 5.92 -3.29
N GLU A 494 17.44 6.47 -2.08
CA GLU A 494 18.67 6.59 -1.27
C GLU A 494 19.33 5.23 -1.09
N ARG A 495 18.57 4.22 -0.67
CA ARG A 495 19.07 2.86 -0.47
C ARG A 495 19.63 2.26 -1.76
N MET A 496 18.90 2.37 -2.87
CA MET A 496 19.35 1.86 -4.17
C MET A 496 20.63 2.55 -4.64
N ARG A 497 20.71 3.88 -4.52
CA ARG A 497 21.92 4.65 -4.87
C ARG A 497 23.12 4.21 -4.03
N THR A 498 22.93 4.00 -2.72
CA THR A 498 23.98 3.48 -1.84
C THR A 498 24.43 2.08 -2.27
N ALA A 499 23.51 1.13 -2.48
CA ALA A 499 23.86 -0.21 -2.94
C ALA A 499 24.68 -0.20 -4.23
N PHE A 500 24.20 0.52 -5.24
CA PHE A 500 24.89 0.57 -6.51
C PHE A 500 26.24 1.27 -6.41
N SER A 501 26.36 2.32 -5.59
CA SER A 501 27.64 2.98 -5.35
C SER A 501 28.67 1.99 -4.78
N THR A 502 28.30 1.20 -3.77
CA THR A 502 29.21 0.20 -3.19
C THR A 502 29.60 -0.88 -4.19
N LEU A 503 28.63 -1.46 -4.90
CA LEU A 503 28.87 -2.50 -5.93
C LEU A 503 29.80 -2.01 -7.03
N LEU A 504 29.56 -0.79 -7.49
CA LEU A 504 30.31 -0.20 -8.58
C LEU A 504 31.71 0.22 -8.15
N GLN A 505 31.88 0.71 -6.93
CA GLN A 505 33.21 0.97 -6.37
C GLN A 505 34.02 -0.32 -6.28
N ALA A 506 33.45 -1.40 -5.75
CA ALA A 506 34.12 -2.69 -5.70
C ALA A 506 34.56 -3.18 -7.10
N LYS A 507 33.65 -3.12 -8.09
CA LYS A 507 33.93 -3.49 -9.48
C LYS A 507 34.98 -2.58 -10.13
N TYR A 508 34.90 -1.27 -9.91
CA TYR A 508 35.85 -0.30 -10.45
C TYR A 508 37.26 -0.56 -9.92
N MET A 509 37.40 -0.81 -8.61
CA MET A 509 38.68 -1.15 -8.00
C MET A 509 39.22 -2.49 -8.51
N ALA A 510 38.36 -3.51 -8.65
CA ALA A 510 38.75 -4.79 -9.24
C ALA A 510 39.23 -4.64 -10.70
N TRP A 511 38.54 -3.82 -11.50
CA TRP A 511 38.93 -3.52 -12.87
C TRP A 511 40.27 -2.78 -12.94
N GLU A 512 40.48 -1.75 -12.11
CA GLU A 512 41.75 -1.03 -12.07
C GLU A 512 42.90 -1.98 -11.70
N ASN A 513 42.70 -2.85 -10.72
CA ASN A 513 43.70 -3.83 -10.31
C ASN A 513 43.99 -4.84 -11.42
N TRP A 514 42.96 -5.35 -12.11
CA TRP A 514 43.13 -6.26 -13.25
C TRP A 514 43.86 -5.60 -14.42
N SER A 515 43.53 -4.34 -14.73
CA SER A 515 44.19 -3.59 -15.81
C SER A 515 45.67 -3.35 -15.52
N LYS A 516 46.03 -3.09 -14.27
CA LYS A 516 47.42 -2.95 -13.82
C LYS A 516 48.17 -4.29 -13.87
N ALA A 517 47.52 -5.39 -13.48
CA ALA A 517 48.14 -6.73 -13.51
C ALA A 517 48.43 -7.22 -14.94
N LYS A 518 47.59 -6.87 -15.93
CA LYS A 518 47.82 -7.19 -17.35
C LYS A 518 48.75 -6.22 -18.09
N LEU A 519 49.12 -5.10 -17.47
CA LEU A 519 50.20 -4.23 -17.96
C LEU A 519 51.60 -4.79 -17.65
N ILE A 520 51.70 -5.97 -17.00
CA ILE A 520 52.91 -6.79 -17.08
C ILE A 520 52.98 -7.33 -18.51
N PRO A 521 53.97 -6.92 -19.33
CA PRO A 521 54.04 -7.32 -20.71
C PRO A 521 54.03 -8.84 -20.83
N HIS A 522 53.15 -9.36 -21.67
CA HIS A 522 53.16 -10.77 -22.05
C HIS A 522 54.57 -11.11 -22.57
N PRO A 523 55.26 -12.13 -22.04
CA PRO A 523 56.65 -12.45 -22.44
C PRO A 523 56.81 -12.82 -23.92
N CYS A 524 55.72 -12.97 -24.68
CA CYS A 524 55.78 -13.13 -26.14
C CYS A 524 56.27 -11.89 -26.90
N SER A 525 56.24 -10.68 -26.34
CA SER A 525 56.84 -9.50 -27.00
C SER A 525 58.35 -9.39 -26.80
N ALA A 526 58.95 -10.17 -25.89
CA ALA A 526 60.41 -10.24 -25.74
C ALA A 526 61.08 -11.23 -26.72
N ALA A 527 60.32 -12.19 -27.26
CA ALA A 527 60.85 -13.17 -28.21
C ALA A 527 61.07 -12.60 -29.63
N ALA A 528 60.48 -11.44 -29.96
CA ALA A 528 60.68 -10.77 -31.25
C ALA A 528 61.98 -9.94 -31.31
N THR A 529 62.72 -9.81 -30.21
CA THR A 529 63.98 -9.04 -30.15
C THR A 529 65.22 -9.93 -30.02
N LEU A 530 65.07 -11.24 -29.83
CA LEU A 530 66.18 -12.19 -29.94
C LEU A 530 66.15 -12.80 -31.34
N GLY A 531 66.89 -12.17 -32.26
CA GLY A 531 67.08 -12.63 -33.64
C GLY A 531 67.73 -14.01 -33.73
N LEU A 532 66.94 -15.07 -33.55
CA LEU A 532 67.32 -16.42 -33.91
C LEU A 532 66.99 -16.63 -35.39
N ALA A 533 68.03 -16.53 -36.21
CA ALA A 533 68.02 -16.85 -37.62
C ALA A 533 67.47 -18.26 -37.86
N SER A 534 66.41 -18.35 -38.67
CA SER A 534 65.87 -19.60 -39.17
C SER A 534 66.82 -20.19 -40.21
N THR A 535 67.42 -21.34 -39.90
CA THR A 535 68.05 -22.21 -40.89
C THR A 535 66.97 -22.84 -41.79
N PRO A 536 67.17 -22.89 -43.12
CA PRO A 536 66.22 -23.51 -44.03
C PRO A 536 66.24 -25.05 -43.91
N PRO A 537 65.12 -25.74 -44.21
CA PRO A 537 65.01 -27.18 -44.07
C PRO A 537 65.85 -27.92 -45.12
N PRO A 538 66.34 -29.13 -44.80
CA PRO A 538 67.14 -29.94 -45.72
C PRO A 538 66.25 -30.51 -46.85
N ARG A 539 66.84 -30.61 -48.04
CA ARG A 539 66.24 -31.15 -49.27
C ARG A 539 66.18 -32.67 -49.27
#